data_AF-A0A7C4H4S4-F1
#
_entry.id   AF-A0A7C4H4S4-F1
#
_cell.length_a   1.000
_cell.length_b   1.000
_cell.length_c   1.000
_cell.angle_alpha   90.00
_cell.angle_beta   90.00
_cell.angle_gamma   90.00
#
_symmetry.space_group_name_H-M   'P 1'
#
loop_
_entity.id
_entity.type
_entity.pdbx_description
1 polymer ?
#
loop_
_entity_poly.entity_id
_entity_poly.type
_entity_poly.pdbx_seq_one_letter_code
_entity_poly.pdbx_strand_id
1 'polypeptide(L)'
;MDSNILKALELREKISQKRPDFIRQDAHRFSRLGEKWRAPKGPRSKMRLKKAGRPAIVEPGYRGPRLVRGFHPCGKKEILVHNIKELEGLDSSLYVVRIASSVGKKKRIEIIKKAQSLNLKVVNVTSEDRALLKQLEGQK
;
A
#
# COMPACT_ATOMS: atom_id res chain seq x y z
N MET A 1 -17.83 -10.66 -0.02
CA MET A 1 -17.04 -9.94 1.00
C MET A 1 -17.94 -9.70 2.20
N ASP A 2 -17.41 -9.87 3.41
CA ASP A 2 -18.20 -9.67 4.62
C ASP A 2 -18.65 -8.22 4.77
N SER A 3 -19.92 -8.02 5.12
CA SER A 3 -20.51 -6.68 5.34
C SER A 3 -19.71 -5.85 6.35
N ASN A 4 -19.17 -6.50 7.38
CA ASN A 4 -18.32 -5.88 8.39
C ASN A 4 -16.99 -5.33 7.83
N ILE A 5 -16.38 -6.03 6.86
CA ILE A 5 -15.13 -5.60 6.23
C ILE A 5 -15.38 -4.37 5.35
N LEU A 6 -16.48 -4.36 4.58
CA LEU A 6 -16.84 -3.24 3.73
C LEU A 6 -17.07 -1.96 4.55
N LYS A 7 -17.85 -2.06 5.63
CA LYS A 7 -18.08 -0.94 6.55
C LYS A 7 -16.79 -0.44 7.19
N ALA A 8 -15.90 -1.35 7.57
CA ALA A 8 -14.60 -0.99 8.14
C ALA A 8 -13.66 -0.32 7.11
N LEU A 9 -13.72 -0.71 5.83
CA LEU A 9 -12.97 -0.07 4.74
C LEU A 9 -13.46 1.35 4.49
N GLU A 10 -14.78 1.56 4.43
CA GLU A 10 -15.36 2.89 4.27
C GLU A 10 -14.98 3.81 5.43
N LEU A 11 -15.04 3.30 6.67
CA LEU A 11 -14.62 4.05 7.85
C LEU A 11 -13.11 4.34 7.83
N ARG A 12 -12.28 3.41 7.35
CA ARG A 12 -10.85 3.64 7.15
C ARG A 12 -10.61 4.77 6.16
N GLU A 13 -11.35 4.82 5.05
CA GLU A 13 -11.23 5.87 4.04
C GLU A 13 -11.59 7.24 4.62
N LYS A 14 -12.72 7.35 5.32
CA LYS A 14 -13.14 8.58 6.02
C LYS A 14 -12.09 9.07 7.01
N ILE A 15 -11.48 8.17 7.79
CA ILE A 15 -10.39 8.53 8.70
C ILE A 15 -9.14 8.96 7.91
N SER A 16 -8.82 8.27 6.80
CA SER A 16 -7.63 8.57 5.99
C SER A 16 -7.72 9.95 5.35
N GLN A 17 -8.90 10.36 4.86
CA GLN A 17 -9.12 11.68 4.29
C GLN A 17 -8.91 12.82 5.31
N LYS A 18 -9.21 12.56 6.60
CA LYS A 18 -9.02 13.52 7.69
C LYS A 18 -7.62 13.45 8.33
N ARG A 19 -6.81 12.45 7.96
CA ARG A 19 -5.52 12.20 8.61
C ARG A 19 -4.50 13.22 8.10
N PRO A 20 -3.77 13.91 8.99
CA PRO A 20 -2.68 14.79 8.59
C PRO A 20 -1.54 14.01 7.92
N ASP A 21 -0.77 14.67 7.05
CA ASP A 21 0.37 14.05 6.33
C ASP A 21 1.55 13.67 7.24
N PHE A 22 1.53 14.09 8.50
CA PHE A 22 2.59 13.86 9.49
C PHE A 22 3.98 14.27 9.01
N ILE A 23 4.09 15.51 8.54
CA ILE A 23 5.34 16.10 8.07
C ILE A 23 6.19 16.56 9.27
N ARG A 24 7.51 16.47 9.13
CA ARG A 24 8.46 17.02 10.12
C ARG A 24 8.25 18.52 10.37
N GLN A 25 8.44 18.95 11.62
CA GLN A 25 8.42 20.36 11.98
C GLN A 25 9.40 21.17 11.11
N ASP A 26 8.91 22.29 10.54
CA ASP A 26 9.68 23.25 9.74
C ASP A 26 10.31 22.66 8.45
N ALA A 27 9.83 21.50 7.96
CA ALA A 27 10.28 20.90 6.70
C ALA A 27 10.08 21.83 5.49
N HIS A 28 8.93 22.52 5.43
CA HIS A 28 8.64 23.52 4.39
C HIS A 28 9.58 24.73 4.42
N ARG A 29 10.20 25.03 5.57
CA ARG A 29 11.06 26.21 5.76
C ARG A 29 12.51 25.96 5.35
N PHE A 30 12.98 24.72 5.50
CA PHE A 30 14.39 24.38 5.29
C PHE A 30 14.50 23.16 4.38
N SER A 31 15.03 23.33 3.17
CA SER A 31 15.22 22.24 2.19
C SER A 31 16.05 21.06 2.73
N ARG A 32 17.02 21.33 3.61
CA ARG A 32 17.80 20.30 4.31
C ARG A 32 16.96 19.42 5.25
N LEU A 33 15.80 19.89 5.67
CA LEU A 33 14.85 19.13 6.49
C LEU A 33 13.85 18.45 5.57
N GLY A 34 14.09 17.17 5.25
CA GLY A 34 13.11 16.38 4.50
C GLY A 34 11.79 16.18 5.26
N GLU A 35 10.76 15.73 4.53
CA GLU A 35 9.38 15.60 5.03
C GLU A 35 9.16 14.45 6.02
N LYS A 36 10.15 13.55 6.15
CA LYS A 36 10.08 12.37 7.03
C LYS A 36 9.80 12.78 8.48
N TRP A 37 8.69 12.30 9.04
CA TRP A 37 8.31 12.55 10.44
C TRP A 37 9.46 12.37 11.43
N ARG A 38 9.59 13.34 12.34
CA ARG A 38 10.46 13.29 13.52
C ARG A 38 9.72 13.94 14.69
N ALA A 39 9.73 13.27 15.84
CA ALA A 39 9.11 13.81 17.04
C ALA A 39 9.76 15.17 17.41
N PRO A 40 8.97 16.25 17.59
CA PRO A 40 9.51 17.55 17.98
C PRO A 40 9.97 17.51 19.44
N LYS A 41 11.28 17.70 19.66
CA LYS A 41 11.89 17.57 21.00
C LYS A 41 11.95 18.88 21.79
N GLY A 42 12.09 20.02 21.11
CA GLY A 42 12.38 21.30 21.77
C GLY A 42 11.28 21.73 22.76
N PRO A 43 11.64 22.24 23.97
CA PRO A 43 10.65 22.60 24.98
C PRO A 43 9.70 23.71 24.49
N ARG A 44 10.21 24.65 23.68
CA ARG A 44 9.44 25.75 23.08
C ARG A 44 8.80 25.43 21.72
N SER A 45 8.91 24.19 21.23
CA SER A 45 8.31 23.80 19.94
C SER A 45 6.80 23.95 19.99
N LYS A 46 6.25 24.76 19.08
CA LYS A 46 4.80 24.99 19.00
C LYS A 46 4.04 23.76 18.52
N MET A 47 4.67 22.94 17.68
CA MET A 47 4.13 21.63 17.27
C MET A 47 4.08 20.66 18.45
N ARG A 48 5.16 20.58 19.26
CA ARG A 48 5.17 19.75 20.49
C ARG A 48 4.09 20.17 21.48
N LEU A 49 3.89 21.48 21.63
CA LEU A 49 2.85 22.08 22.46
C LEU A 49 1.45 22.04 21.82
N LYS A 50 1.29 21.43 20.64
CA LYS A 50 0.01 21.31 19.90
C LYS A 50 -0.73 22.64 19.72
N LYS A 51 0.00 23.75 19.50
CA LYS A 51 -0.64 25.04 19.23
C LYS A 51 -1.39 25.00 17.89
N ALA A 52 -2.55 25.65 17.83
CA ALA A 52 -3.32 25.82 16.61
C ALA A 52 -2.46 26.44 15.48
N GLY A 53 -2.73 26.03 14.24
CA GLY A 53 -1.97 26.46 13.05
C GLY A 53 -0.64 25.72 12.84
N ARG A 54 -0.27 24.78 13.72
CA ARG A 54 0.85 23.86 13.46
C ARG A 54 0.35 22.47 13.07
N PRO A 55 1.07 21.72 12.22
CA PRO A 55 0.69 20.36 11.88
C PRO A 55 0.56 19.49 13.13
N ALA A 56 -0.38 18.54 13.11
CA ALA A 56 -0.65 17.67 14.24
C ALA A 56 0.54 16.73 14.54
N ILE A 57 0.67 16.36 15.81
CA ILE A 57 1.64 15.35 16.25
C ILE A 57 1.09 13.93 16.01
N VAL A 58 1.96 12.98 15.72
CA VAL A 58 1.57 11.57 15.58
C VAL A 58 1.12 11.01 16.93
N GLU A 59 -0.10 10.46 16.97
CA GLU A 59 -0.71 9.86 18.16
C GLU A 59 -1.45 8.55 17.82
N PRO A 60 -1.64 7.63 18.79
CA PRO A 60 -2.39 6.40 18.58
C PRO A 60 -3.84 6.61 18.10
N GLY A 61 -4.46 7.75 18.45
CA GLY A 61 -5.83 8.08 18.05
C GLY A 61 -6.06 8.22 16.55
N TYR A 62 -4.99 8.48 15.78
CA TYR A 62 -5.09 8.55 14.31
C TYR A 62 -5.12 7.18 13.64
N ARG A 63 -5.04 6.07 14.37
CA ARG A 63 -5.02 4.72 13.78
C ARG A 63 -6.36 4.38 13.13
N GLY A 64 -6.30 3.69 11.98
CA GLY A 64 -7.49 3.10 11.36
C GLY A 64 -7.94 1.79 12.04
N PRO A 65 -9.14 1.29 11.67
CA PRO A 65 -9.71 0.07 12.23
C PRO A 65 -8.75 -1.12 12.14
N ARG A 66 -8.68 -1.93 13.19
CA ARG A 66 -7.73 -3.05 13.27
C ARG A 66 -8.00 -4.10 12.18
N LEU A 67 -9.27 -4.37 11.88
CA LEU A 67 -9.71 -5.41 10.95
C LEU A 67 -9.17 -5.22 9.52
N VAL A 68 -9.16 -3.99 9.03
CA VAL A 68 -8.81 -3.65 7.63
C VAL A 68 -7.50 -2.90 7.50
N ARG A 69 -6.69 -2.87 8.57
CA ARG A 69 -5.40 -2.20 8.57
C ARG A 69 -4.44 -2.95 7.64
N GLY A 70 -3.85 -2.23 6.68
CA GLY A 70 -2.92 -2.84 5.70
C GLY A 70 -3.60 -3.55 4.53
N PHE A 71 -4.92 -3.52 4.42
CA PHE A 71 -5.62 -4.08 3.25
C PHE A 71 -5.45 -3.15 2.04
N HIS A 72 -5.48 -3.72 0.83
CA HIS A 72 -5.63 -2.99 -0.42
C HIS A 72 -7.02 -2.31 -0.46
N PRO A 73 -7.22 -1.19 -1.19
CA PRO A 73 -8.54 -0.56 -1.34
C PRO A 73 -9.62 -1.50 -1.88
N CYS A 74 -9.24 -2.52 -2.67
CA CYS A 74 -10.16 -3.59 -3.09
C CYS A 74 -10.69 -4.45 -1.94
N GLY A 75 -10.17 -4.32 -0.71
CA GLY A 75 -10.61 -5.07 0.46
C GLY A 75 -9.92 -6.41 0.69
N LYS A 76 -8.82 -6.67 -0.01
CA LYS A 76 -8.00 -7.89 0.12
C LYS A 76 -6.63 -7.55 0.71
N LYS A 77 -5.94 -8.53 1.31
CA LYS A 77 -4.58 -8.35 1.82
C LYS A 77 -3.56 -8.41 0.68
N GLU A 78 -2.61 -7.49 0.66
CA GLU A 78 -1.51 -7.54 -0.31
C GLU A 78 -0.42 -8.52 0.15
N ILE A 79 0.05 -9.38 -0.75
CA ILE A 79 1.24 -10.21 -0.55
C ILE A 79 2.30 -9.81 -1.57
N LEU A 80 3.52 -9.58 -1.10
CA LEU A 80 4.67 -9.34 -1.95
C LEU A 80 5.25 -10.69 -2.41
N VAL A 81 5.41 -10.86 -3.72
CA VAL A 81 5.87 -12.11 -4.33
C VAL A 81 7.14 -11.89 -5.17
N HIS A 82 8.09 -12.81 -5.04
CA HIS A 82 9.37 -12.82 -5.74
C HIS A 82 9.50 -13.97 -6.76
N ASN A 83 8.79 -15.08 -6.54
CA ASN A 83 8.89 -16.29 -7.36
C ASN A 83 7.52 -16.97 -7.55
N ILE A 84 7.49 -18.01 -8.39
CA ILE A 84 6.26 -18.75 -8.72
C ILE A 84 5.79 -19.61 -7.54
N LYS A 85 6.71 -20.13 -6.72
CA LYS A 85 6.40 -21.01 -5.58
C LYS A 85 5.60 -20.28 -4.50
N GLU A 86 5.89 -19.00 -4.29
CA GLU A 86 5.16 -18.14 -3.34
C GLU A 86 3.71 -17.86 -3.74
N LEU A 87 3.30 -18.20 -4.97
CA LEU A 87 1.90 -18.12 -5.40
C LEU A 87 1.10 -19.37 -5.00
N GLU A 88 1.78 -20.48 -4.74
CA GLU A 88 1.15 -21.76 -4.46
C GLU A 88 0.61 -21.75 -3.01
N GLY A 89 -0.67 -22.07 -2.86
CA GLY A 89 -1.36 -22.04 -1.55
C GLY A 89 -2.00 -20.69 -1.18
N LEU A 90 -1.96 -19.69 -2.06
CA LEU A 90 -2.67 -18.42 -1.83
C LEU A 90 -4.15 -18.51 -2.20
N ASP A 91 -5.02 -18.08 -1.28
CA ASP A 91 -6.45 -17.94 -1.55
C ASP A 91 -6.77 -16.65 -2.32
N SER A 92 -7.42 -16.80 -3.47
CA SER A 92 -7.84 -15.70 -4.34
C SER A 92 -8.91 -14.80 -3.71
N SER A 93 -9.67 -15.28 -2.73
CA SER A 93 -10.68 -14.48 -2.04
C SER A 93 -10.05 -13.46 -1.09
N LEU A 94 -9.02 -13.88 -0.36
CA LEU A 94 -8.40 -13.09 0.71
C LEU A 94 -7.23 -12.22 0.25
N TYR A 95 -6.49 -12.68 -0.75
CA TYR A 95 -5.20 -12.10 -1.11
C TYR A 95 -5.18 -11.49 -2.52
N VAL A 96 -4.30 -10.50 -2.68
CA VAL A 96 -3.92 -9.89 -3.94
C VAL A 96 -2.41 -9.87 -4.01
N VAL A 97 -1.87 -10.19 -5.18
CA VAL A 97 -0.44 -10.33 -5.39
C VAL A 97 0.16 -9.01 -5.86
N ARG A 98 1.26 -8.61 -5.24
CA ARG A 98 2.16 -7.55 -5.71
C ARG A 98 3.50 -8.18 -6.05
N ILE A 99 3.92 -8.05 -7.31
CA ILE A 99 5.23 -8.57 -7.73
C ILE A 99 6.31 -7.60 -7.25
N ALA A 100 7.38 -8.11 -6.63
CA ALA A 100 8.50 -7.29 -6.20
C ALA A 100 9.20 -6.59 -7.39
N SER A 101 9.74 -5.39 -7.16
CA SER A 101 10.42 -4.60 -8.19
C SER A 101 11.71 -5.24 -8.70
N SER A 102 12.35 -6.11 -7.91
CA SER A 102 13.57 -6.82 -8.26
C SER A 102 13.36 -7.97 -9.28
N VAL A 103 12.11 -8.35 -9.56
CA VAL A 103 11.82 -9.47 -10.47
C VAL A 103 11.93 -9.00 -11.92
N GLY A 104 12.83 -9.62 -12.69
CA GLY A 104 13.02 -9.34 -14.11
C GLY A 104 11.85 -9.78 -15.00
N LYS A 105 11.74 -9.18 -16.19
CA LYS A 105 10.59 -9.34 -17.12
C LYS A 105 10.22 -10.79 -17.42
N LYS A 106 11.20 -11.66 -17.68
CA LYS A 106 10.96 -13.09 -17.96
C LYS A 106 10.19 -13.78 -16.83
N LYS A 107 10.67 -13.65 -15.59
CA LYS A 107 10.02 -14.24 -14.41
C LYS A 107 8.68 -13.58 -14.10
N ARG A 108 8.53 -12.28 -14.35
CA ARG A 108 7.24 -11.58 -14.19
C ARG A 108 6.15 -12.20 -15.05
N ILE A 109 6.46 -12.52 -16.32
CA ILE A 109 5.50 -13.15 -17.24
C ILE A 109 5.06 -14.52 -16.71
N GLU A 110 6.02 -15.34 -16.26
CA GLU A 110 5.73 -16.66 -15.69
C GLU A 110 4.84 -16.56 -14.44
N ILE A 111 5.15 -15.61 -13.54
CA ILE A 111 4.34 -15.31 -12.36
C ILE A 111 2.93 -14.88 -12.74
N ILE A 112 2.78 -13.99 -13.73
CA ILE A 112 1.46 -13.53 -14.17
C ILE A 112 0.64 -14.67 -14.77
N LYS A 113 1.24 -15.52 -15.62
CA LYS A 113 0.55 -16.70 -16.19
C LYS A 113 0.08 -17.67 -15.10
N LYS A 114 0.94 -17.96 -14.12
CA LYS A 114 0.56 -18.80 -12.98
C LYS A 114 -0.52 -18.14 -12.12
N ALA A 115 -0.43 -16.84 -11.86
CA ALA A 115 -1.42 -16.10 -11.11
C ALA A 115 -2.79 -16.09 -11.80
N GLN A 116 -2.83 -15.93 -13.13
CA GLN A 116 -4.06 -16.04 -13.93
C GLN A 116 -4.67 -17.44 -13.81
N SER A 117 -3.84 -18.49 -13.87
CA SER A 117 -4.29 -19.87 -13.71
C SER A 117 -4.90 -20.14 -12.32
N LEU A 118 -4.41 -19.45 -11.28
CA LEU A 118 -4.88 -19.54 -9.90
C LEU A 118 -5.98 -18.50 -9.57
N ASN A 119 -6.47 -17.73 -10.55
CA ASN A 119 -7.43 -16.62 -10.36
C ASN A 119 -6.98 -15.56 -9.34
N LEU A 120 -5.67 -15.40 -9.17
CA LEU A 120 -5.07 -14.38 -8.31
C LEU A 120 -4.95 -13.05 -9.05
N LYS A 121 -5.47 -11.98 -8.45
CA LYS A 121 -5.32 -10.62 -9.01
C LYS A 121 -3.92 -10.09 -8.72
N VAL A 122 -3.25 -9.57 -9.75
CA VAL A 122 -1.95 -8.89 -9.63
C VAL A 122 -2.16 -7.37 -9.67
N VAL A 123 -1.63 -6.63 -8.69
CA VAL A 123 -1.81 -5.15 -8.59
C VAL A 123 -1.00 -4.41 -9.64
N ASN A 124 0.28 -4.76 -9.78
CA ASN A 124 1.27 -3.97 -10.51
C ASN A 124 1.62 -4.60 -11.86
N VAL A 125 0.61 -4.78 -12.71
CA VAL A 125 0.79 -5.24 -14.10
C VAL A 125 1.04 -4.04 -15.01
N THR A 126 2.19 -4.01 -15.68
CA THR A 126 2.57 -2.93 -16.60
C THR A 126 1.96 -3.17 -17.99
N SER A 127 1.85 -2.12 -18.81
CA SER A 127 1.46 -2.22 -20.22
C SER A 127 2.36 -3.17 -21.02
N GLU A 128 3.68 -3.10 -20.79
CA GLU A 128 4.68 -4.00 -21.40
C GLU A 128 4.42 -5.47 -21.07
N ASP A 129 4.14 -5.78 -19.80
CA ASP A 129 3.86 -7.15 -19.37
C ASP A 129 2.65 -7.73 -20.13
N ARG A 130 1.61 -6.90 -20.35
CA ARG A 130 0.42 -7.27 -21.13
C ARG A 130 0.74 -7.47 -22.61
N ALA A 131 1.58 -6.62 -23.20
CA ALA A 131 1.99 -6.75 -24.59
C ALA A 131 2.77 -8.05 -24.83
N LEU A 132 3.73 -8.36 -23.95
CA LEU A 132 4.53 -9.59 -24.00
C LEU A 132 3.66 -10.84 -23.82
N LEU A 133 2.66 -10.80 -22.94
CA LEU A 133 1.69 -11.89 -22.79
C LEU A 133 0.93 -12.17 -24.10
N LYS A 134 0.41 -11.13 -24.76
CA LYS A 134 -0.30 -11.24 -26.04
C LYS A 134 0.59 -11.78 -27.16
N GLN A 135 1.85 -11.34 -27.22
CA GLN A 135 2.81 -11.85 -28.20
C GLN A 135 3.09 -13.35 -28.02
N LEU A 136 3.17 -13.82 -26.77
CA LEU A 136 3.36 -15.24 -26.45
C LEU A 136 2.12 -16.10 -26.72
N GLU A 137 0.92 -15.51 -26.69
CA GLU A 137 -0.33 -16.20 -27.04
C GLU A 137 -0.51 -16.30 -28.56
N GLY A 138 -0.09 -15.29 -29.33
CA GLY A 138 -0.21 -15.26 -30.80
C GLY A 138 0.88 -16.00 -31.58
N GLN A 139 1.89 -16.56 -30.91
CA GLN A 139 2.93 -17.41 -31.54
C GLN A 139 2.61 -18.92 -31.46
N LYS A 140 1.48 -19.28 -30.83
CA LYS A 140 0.91 -20.64 -30.83
C LYS A 140 -0.14 -20.76 -31.92
#